data_AF-A0AAN8RRN5-F1
#
_entry.id   AF-A0AAN8RRN5-F1
#
_cell.length_a   1.000
_cell.length_b   1.000
_cell.length_c   1.000
_cell.angle_alpha   90.00
_cell.angle_beta   90.00
_cell.angle_gamma   90.00
#
_symmetry.space_group_name_H-M   'P 1'
#
loop_
_entity.id
_entity.type
_entity.pdbx_description
1 polymer ?
#
loop_
_entity_poly.entity_id
_entity_poly.type
_entity_poly.pdbx_seq_one_letter_code
_entity_poly.pdbx_strand_id
1 'polypeptide(L)'
;MTRAQQTISGGLLFSSLYLACYLQLIPFPPVIQEQIIPVLPFWLLVSFGAYLLFTLGWGILTFRDKENAYRELILEIDQAKKELRAKGVDVD
;
A
#
# COMPACT_ATOMS: atom_id res chain seq x y z
N MET A 1 9.15 20.08 -7.30
CA MET A 1 9.87 18.95 -6.67
C MET A 1 9.39 17.67 -7.31
N THR A 2 10.29 16.83 -7.84
CA THR A 2 9.88 15.54 -8.42
C THR A 2 9.43 14.59 -7.31
N ARG A 3 8.47 13.70 -7.58
CA ARG A 3 8.00 12.72 -6.57
C ARG A 3 9.15 11.87 -6.01
N ALA A 4 10.15 11.59 -6.84
CA ALA A 4 11.37 10.89 -6.43
C ALA A 4 12.16 11.65 -5.36
N GLN A 5 12.33 12.98 -5.51
CA GLN A 5 13.04 13.80 -4.53
C GLN A 5 12.31 13.84 -3.18
N GLN A 6 10.98 13.88 -3.18
CA GLN A 6 10.19 13.85 -1.94
C GLN A 6 10.36 12.53 -1.19
N THR A 7 10.36 11.39 -1.90
CA THR A 7 10.59 10.07 -1.28
C THR A 7 12.00 9.95 -0.70
N ILE A 8 13.02 10.43 -1.42
CA ILE A 8 14.41 10.40 -0.95
C ILE A 8 14.60 11.30 0.26
N SER A 9 14.07 12.53 0.22
CA SER A 9 14.13 13.46 1.35
C SER A 9 13.40 12.93 2.58
N GLY A 10 12.24 12.28 2.40
CA GLY A 10 11.52 11.61 3.48
C GLY A 10 12.36 10.48 4.10
N GLY A 11 12.92 9.59 3.28
CA GLY A 11 13.79 8.51 3.74
C GLY A 11 15.01 9.03 4.51
N LEU A 12 15.64 10.12 4.04
CA LEU A 12 16.76 10.77 4.71
C LEU A 12 16.38 11.40 6.06
N LEU A 13 15.17 11.95 6.17
CA LEU A 13 14.68 12.48 7.45
C LEU A 13 14.46 11.35 8.47
N PHE A 14 13.84 10.25 8.07
CA PHE A 14 13.64 9.11 8.96
C PHE A 14 14.97 8.45 9.38
N SER A 15 15.92 8.32 8.45
CA SER A 15 17.23 7.73 8.77
C SER A 15 18.08 8.65 9.65
N SER A 16 18.03 9.97 9.43
CA SER A 16 18.75 10.93 10.28
C SER A 16 18.16 10.98 11.70
N LEU A 17 16.84 10.90 11.85
CA LEU A 17 16.19 10.81 13.16
C LEU A 17 16.57 9.53 13.90
N TYR A 18 16.59 8.38 13.22
CA TYR A 18 17.02 7.11 13.80
C TYR A 18 18.47 7.16 14.30
N LEU A 19 19.38 7.71 13.50
CA LEU A 19 20.79 7.87 13.88
C LEU A 19 20.97 8.83 15.06
N ALA A 20 20.19 9.91 15.15
CA ALA A 20 20.21 10.82 16.28
C ALA A 20 19.81 10.13 17.60
N CYS A 21 18.79 9.26 17.54
CA CYS A 21 18.37 8.44 18.68
C CYS A 21 19.41 7.36 19.03
N TYR A 22 20.05 6.76 18.03
CA TYR A 22 21.08 5.74 18.20
C TYR A 22 22.36 6.30 18.84
N LEU A 23 22.78 7.51 18.44
CA LEU A 23 23.96 8.21 18.98
C LEU A 23 23.75 8.84 20.37
N GLN A 24 22.60 8.58 21.00
CA GLN A 24 22.24 9.13 22.32
C GLN A 24 22.25 10.66 22.39
N LEU A 25 21.95 11.34 21.28
CA LEU A 25 21.89 12.80 21.24
C LEU A 25 20.70 13.36 22.06
N ILE A 26 19.72 12.50 22.34
CA ILE A 26 18.56 12.76 23.19
C ILE A 26 18.67 11.88 24.43
N PRO A 27 18.57 12.43 25.65
CA PRO A 27 18.67 11.65 26.87
C PRO A 27 17.42 10.76 27.03
N PHE A 28 17.58 9.46 26.78
CA PHE A 28 16.57 8.44 27.04
C PHE A 28 16.97 7.55 28.22
N PRO A 29 16.01 6.91 28.90
CA PRO A 29 16.29 5.86 29.87
C PRO A 29 17.15 4.74 29.25
N PRO A 30 18.14 4.19 29.99
CA PRO A 30 19.10 3.21 29.45
C PRO A 30 18.41 1.96 28.89
N VAL A 31 17.31 1.53 29.52
CA VAL A 31 16.51 0.38 29.09
C VAL A 31 15.98 0.56 27.65
N ILE A 32 15.52 1.76 27.30
CA ILE A 32 14.95 2.03 25.97
C ILE A 32 16.07 2.11 24.94
N GLN A 33 17.19 2.71 25.32
CA GLN A 33 18.31 2.96 24.42
C GLN A 33 19.03 1.67 23.99
N GLU A 34 19.26 0.77 24.93
CA GLU A 34 20.01 -0.46 24.68
C GLU A 34 19.13 -1.58 24.11
N GLN A 35 17.85 -1.63 24.47
CA GLN A 35 16.99 -2.77 24.13
C GLN A 35 16.00 -2.48 22.99
N ILE A 36 15.50 -1.25 22.90
CA ILE A 36 14.39 -0.91 21.99
C ILE A 36 14.91 -0.27 20.70
N ILE A 37 15.79 0.73 20.80
CA ILE A 37 16.34 1.45 19.65
C ILE A 37 17.01 0.52 18.62
N PRO A 38 17.90 -0.42 18.98
CA PRO A 38 18.55 -1.27 17.98
C PRO A 38 17.61 -2.29 17.32
N VAL A 39 16.51 -2.67 17.99
CA VAL A 39 15.57 -3.69 17.50
C VAL A 39 14.42 -3.08 16.68
N LEU A 40 14.15 -1.78 16.84
CA LEU A 40 13.12 -1.04 16.09
C LEU A 40 13.11 -1.28 14.57
N PRO A 41 14.24 -1.20 13.83
CA PRO A 41 14.22 -1.41 12.38
C PRO A 41 13.82 -2.85 12.01
N PHE A 42 14.25 -3.84 12.79
CA PHE A 42 13.87 -5.22 12.57
C PHE A 42 12.40 -5.47 12.93
N TRP A 43 11.92 -4.88 14.03
CA TRP A 43 10.53 -4.98 14.43
C TRP A 43 9.58 -4.35 13.40
N LEU A 44 9.96 -3.18 12.85
CA LEU A 44 9.22 -2.54 11.77
C LEU A 44 9.16 -3.44 10.54
N LEU A 45 10.28 -4.04 10.13
CA LEU A 45 10.32 -4.97 9.00
C LEU A 45 9.39 -6.19 9.20
N VAL A 46 9.42 -6.80 10.38
CA VAL A 46 8.57 -7.95 10.71
C VAL A 46 7.09 -7.57 10.72
N SER A 47 6.74 -6.43 11.34
CA SER A 47 5.37 -5.93 11.36
C SER A 47 4.84 -5.60 9.97
N PHE A 48 5.69 -5.02 9.11
CA PHE A 48 5.36 -4.71 7.72
C PHE A 48 5.17 -5.99 6.90
N GLY A 49 6.03 -7.00 7.08
CA GLY A 49 5.87 -8.31 6.46
C GLY A 49 4.57 -9.00 6.87
N ALA A 50 4.23 -8.96 8.16
CA ALA A 50 2.96 -9.50 8.67
C ALA A 50 1.74 -8.76 8.10
N TYR A 51 1.81 -7.42 8.01
CA TYR A 51 0.76 -6.60 7.41
C TYR A 51 0.54 -6.92 5.93
N LEU A 52 1.63 -7.07 5.16
CA LEU A 52 1.55 -7.47 3.76
C LEU A 52 0.94 -8.86 3.61
N LEU A 53 1.36 -9.81 4.43
CA LEU A 53 0.83 -11.17 4.40
C LEU A 53 -0.67 -11.20 4.77
N PHE A 54 -1.07 -10.43 5.78
CA PHE A 54 -2.47 -10.29 6.16
C PHE A 54 -3.31 -9.65 5.06
N THR A 55 -2.82 -8.57 4.45
CA THR A 55 -3.51 -7.88 3.35
C THR A 55 -3.65 -8.79 2.14
N LEU A 56 -2.62 -9.56 1.80
CA LEU A 56 -2.66 -10.55 0.73
C LEU A 56 -3.64 -11.68 1.07
N GLY A 57 -3.57 -12.23 2.29
CA GLY A 57 -4.48 -13.27 2.77
C GLY A 57 -5.94 -12.80 2.75
N TRP A 58 -6.20 -11.58 3.19
CA TRP A 58 -7.51 -10.94 3.12
C TRP A 58 -7.96 -10.76 1.67
N GLY A 59 -7.06 -10.32 0.78
CA GLY A 59 -7.33 -10.23 -0.67
C GLY A 59 -7.72 -11.59 -1.27
N ILE A 60 -7.00 -12.66 -0.92
CA ILE A 60 -7.29 -14.04 -1.33
C ILE A 60 -8.65 -14.51 -0.81
N LEU A 61 -8.96 -14.24 0.46
CA LEU A 61 -10.27 -14.58 1.04
C LEU A 61 -11.42 -13.78 0.42
N THR A 62 -11.15 -12.55 -0.01
CA THR A 62 -12.14 -11.62 -0.57
C THR A 62 -12.22 -11.67 -2.10
N PHE A 63 -11.58 -12.65 -2.77
CA PHE A 63 -11.63 -12.86 -4.24
C PHE A 63 -13.05 -13.08 -4.83
N ARG A 64 -14.11 -12.95 -4.03
CA ARG A 64 -15.52 -13.07 -4.39
C ARG A 64 -16.12 -11.79 -5.00
N ASP A 65 -15.31 -10.82 -5.43
CA ASP A 65 -15.81 -9.61 -6.11
C ASP A 65 -15.82 -9.70 -7.64
N LYS A 66 -15.66 -10.90 -8.21
CA LYS A 66 -15.82 -11.11 -9.66
C LYS A 66 -17.27 -11.00 -10.12
N GLU A 67 -18.25 -11.24 -9.24
CA GLU A 67 -19.66 -11.22 -9.62
C GLU A 67 -20.17 -9.79 -9.86
N ASN A 68 -19.76 -8.82 -9.03
CA ASN A 68 -20.13 -7.42 -9.19
C ASN A 68 -19.51 -6.81 -10.45
N ALA A 69 -18.19 -6.97 -10.63
CA ALA A 69 -17.50 -6.50 -11.82
C ALA A 69 -18.01 -7.16 -13.11
N TYR A 70 -18.40 -8.45 -13.06
CA TYR A 70 -19.02 -9.14 -14.19
C TYR A 70 -20.40 -8.55 -14.54
N ARG A 71 -21.24 -8.27 -13.53
CA ARG A 71 -22.57 -7.67 -13.73
C ARG A 71 -22.47 -6.25 -14.29
N GLU A 72 -21.54 -5.45 -13.78
CA GLU A 72 -21.25 -4.10 -14.28
C GLU A 72 -20.79 -4.14 -15.76
N LEU A 73 -19.84 -5.01 -16.09
CA LEU A 73 -19.34 -5.17 -17.46
C LEU A 73 -20.45 -5.60 -18.44
N ILE A 74 -21.33 -6.51 -18.04
CA ILE A 74 -22.47 -6.94 -18.87
C ILE A 74 -23.43 -5.78 -19.12
N LEU A 75 -23.69 -4.94 -18.11
CA LEU A 75 -24.53 -3.74 -18.27
C LEU A 75 -23.92 -2.73 -19.24
N GLU A 76 -22.61 -2.47 -19.13
CA GLU A 76 -21.89 -1.60 -20.06
C GLU A 76 -21.94 -2.14 -21.50
N ILE A 77 -21.80 -3.46 -21.68
CA ILE A 77 -21.91 -4.11 -23.00
C ILE A 77 -23.32 -3.91 -23.58
N ASP A 78 -24.38 -4.09 -22.78
CA ASP A 78 -25.75 -3.90 -23.25
C ASP A 78 -26.03 -2.44 -23.65
N GLN A 79 -25.51 -1.49 -22.87
CA GLN A 79 -25.60 -0.07 -23.19
C GLN A 79 -24.85 0.29 -24.48
N ALA A 80 -23.61 -0.20 -24.62
CA ALA A 80 -22.81 0.00 -25.83
C ALA A 80 -23.49 -0.61 -27.08
N LYS A 81 -24.08 -1.81 -26.95
CA LYS A 81 -24.85 -2.43 -28.03
C LYS A 81 -26.06 -1.58 -28.44
N LYS A 82 -26.80 -1.01 -27.48
CA LYS A 82 -27.94 -0.11 -27.76
C LYS A 82 -27.50 1.16 -28.49
N GLU A 83 -26.39 1.78 -28.06
CA GLU A 83 -25.85 2.96 -28.72
C GLU A 83 -25.35 2.69 -30.14
N LEU A 84 -24.71 1.53 -30.36
CA LEU A 84 -24.26 1.12 -31.70
C LEU A 84 -25.45 0.85 -32.64
N ARG A 85 -26.51 0.21 -32.15
CA ARG A 85 -27.78 0.05 -32.90
C ARG A 85 -28.42 1.39 -33.23
N ALA A 86 -28.43 2.33 -32.29
CA ALA A 86 -28.94 3.69 -32.54
C ALA A 86 -28.11 4.45 -33.60
N LYS A 87 -26.82 4.12 -33.73
CA LYS A 87 -25.91 4.63 -34.78
C LYS A 87 -25.98 3.84 -36.10
N GLY A 88 -26.89 2.87 -36.21
CA GLY A 88 -27.09 2.08 -37.43
C GLY A 88 -26.03 1.01 -37.68
N VAL A 89 -25.25 0.63 -36.66
CA VAL A 89 -24.27 -0.47 -36.74
C VAL A 89 -24.95 -1.77 -36.32
N ASP A 90 -24.84 -2.80 -37.17
CA ASP A 90 -25.34 -4.14 -36.87
C ASP A 90 -24.45 -4.80 -35.80
N VAL A 91 -25.06 -5.22 -34.70
CA VAL A 91 -24.41 -5.85 -33.54
C VAL A 91 -25.27 -7.03 -33.11
N ASP A 92 -25.11 -8.13 -33.84
CA ASP A 92 -25.46 -9.51 -33.46
C ASP A 92 -24.21 -10.26 -32.98
#